data_AF-A0A9P6MDM0-F1
#
_entry.id   AF-A0A9P6MDM0-F1
#
_cell.length_a   1.000
_cell.length_b   1.000
_cell.length_c   1.000
_cell.angle_alpha   90.00
_cell.angle_beta   90.00
_cell.angle_gamma   90.00
#
_symmetry.space_group_name_H-M   'P 1'
#
loop_
_entity.id
_entity.type
_entity.pdbx_description
1 polymer ?
#
loop_
_entity_poly.entity_id
_entity_poly.type
_entity_poly.pdbx_seq_one_letter_code
_entity_poly.pdbx_strand_id
1 'polypeptide(L)'
;APEILDSDTSTVEATTEDDVILDMSLATGLGHLAGLKKLRFLCIANIQGHKIGYQELEWMRGNWAALRDLRGVRNQKIVEWVYDHWPE
;
A
#
# COMPACT_ATOMS: atom_id res chain seq x y z
N ALA A 1 55.78 13.47 -18.10
CA ALA A 1 54.41 13.04 -18.44
C ALA A 1 53.64 12.86 -17.14
N PRO A 2 52.45 13.44 -16.97
CA PRO A 2 51.54 13.02 -15.92
C PRO A 2 50.56 11.99 -16.50
N GLU A 3 50.56 10.77 -15.96
CA GLU A 3 49.50 9.81 -16.22
C GLU A 3 48.29 10.09 -15.35
N ILE A 4 47.15 9.78 -15.94
CA ILE A 4 45.83 10.32 -15.68
C ILE A 4 45.13 9.47 -14.62
N LEU A 5 44.58 10.16 -13.62
CA LEU A 5 43.28 9.92 -12.98
C LEU A 5 42.79 8.46 -13.05
N ASP A 6 43.19 7.62 -12.09
CA ASP A 6 42.49 6.37 -11.84
C ASP A 6 41.12 6.71 -11.22
N SER A 7 40.11 6.57 -12.06
CA SER A 7 38.69 6.59 -11.74
C SER A 7 38.42 5.83 -10.44
N ASP A 8 38.11 6.58 -9.38
CA ASP A 8 37.20 6.11 -8.35
C ASP A 8 35.89 5.77 -9.03
N THR A 9 35.81 4.54 -9.57
CA THR A 9 34.55 3.90 -9.92
C THR A 9 33.89 3.63 -8.59
N SER A 10 33.25 4.67 -8.06
CA SER A 10 32.26 4.56 -7.02
C SER A 10 31.31 3.49 -7.52
N THR A 11 31.42 2.30 -6.94
CA THR A 11 30.39 1.29 -7.08
C THR A 11 29.16 1.97 -6.52
N VAL A 12 28.35 2.51 -7.43
CA VAL A 12 26.98 2.85 -7.14
C VAL A 12 26.37 1.52 -6.74
N GLU A 13 26.40 1.24 -5.44
CA GLU A 13 25.49 0.28 -4.86
C GLU A 13 24.15 0.67 -5.44
N ALA A 14 23.59 -0.23 -6.25
CA ALA A 14 22.24 -0.09 -6.71
C ALA A 14 21.43 0.05 -5.42
N THR A 15 21.06 1.29 -5.09
CA THR A 15 19.98 1.58 -4.16
C THR A 15 18.85 0.80 -4.77
N THR A 16 18.57 -0.38 -4.21
CA THR A 16 17.46 -1.22 -4.59
C THR A 16 16.31 -0.26 -4.74
N GLU A 17 15.88 -0.06 -6.00
CA GLU A 17 14.77 0.80 -6.33
C GLU A 17 13.74 0.51 -5.25
N ASP A 18 13.38 1.53 -4.45
CA ASP A 18 12.32 1.40 -3.48
C ASP A 18 11.19 0.73 -4.25
N ASP A 19 10.98 -0.57 -4.01
CA ASP A 19 9.85 -1.28 -4.61
C ASP A 19 8.68 -0.38 -4.22
N VAL A 20 8.07 0.29 -5.22
CA VAL A 20 7.03 1.29 -5.01
C VAL A 20 5.78 0.52 -4.59
N ILE A 21 5.85 -0.05 -3.40
CA ILE A 21 4.82 -0.82 -2.76
C ILE A 21 3.89 0.22 -2.18
N LEU A 22 2.65 0.17 -2.61
CA LEU A 22 1.60 0.94 -1.99
C LEU A 22 1.42 0.41 -0.56
N ASP A 23 2.06 1.08 0.41
CA ASP A 23 1.93 0.75 1.83
C ASP A 23 0.52 1.10 2.29
N MET A 24 -0.38 0.13 2.26
CA MET A 24 -1.79 0.31 2.66
C MET A 24 -1.97 0.49 4.18
N SER A 25 -0.97 1.01 4.90
CA SER A 25 -1.03 1.37 6.31
C SER A 25 -1.52 2.81 6.52
N LEU A 26 -1.97 3.11 7.74
CA LEU A 26 -2.35 4.47 8.14
C LEU A 26 -1.18 5.45 8.26
N ALA A 27 0.04 4.94 8.47
CA ALA A 27 1.21 5.79 8.68
C ALA A 27 1.68 6.50 7.41
N THR A 28 1.42 5.93 6.23
CA THR A 28 2.06 6.38 4.98
C THR A 28 1.14 6.35 3.75
N GLY A 29 0.39 5.27 3.47
CA GLY A 29 -0.32 5.18 2.19
C GLY A 29 -1.81 5.46 2.23
N LEU A 30 -2.56 4.99 3.24
CA LEU A 30 -4.01 5.25 3.28
C LEU A 30 -4.34 6.73 3.48
N GLY A 31 -3.54 7.44 4.29
CA GLY A 31 -3.71 8.87 4.53
C GLY A 31 -3.69 9.69 3.23
N HIS A 32 -2.78 9.38 2.30
CA HIS A 32 -2.69 10.08 1.01
C HIS A 32 -3.92 9.84 0.11
N LEU A 33 -4.60 8.71 0.29
CA LEU A 33 -5.78 8.32 -0.47
C LEU A 33 -7.09 8.79 0.20
N ALA A 34 -7.02 9.52 1.32
CA ALA A 34 -8.18 10.02 2.06
C ALA A 34 -9.14 10.88 1.24
N GLY A 35 -8.63 11.56 0.19
CA GLY A 35 -9.41 12.42 -0.71
C GLY A 35 -10.34 11.66 -1.65
N LEU A 36 -10.20 10.33 -1.79
CA LEU A 36 -11.00 9.50 -2.69
C LEU A 36 -12.41 9.22 -2.14
N LYS A 37 -13.18 10.27 -1.83
CA LYS A 37 -14.51 10.18 -1.19
C LYS A 37 -15.58 9.45 -2.02
N LYS A 38 -15.33 9.28 -3.33
CA LYS A 38 -16.20 8.54 -4.25
C LYS A 38 -15.66 7.15 -4.60
N LEU A 39 -14.62 6.67 -3.90
CA LEU A 39 -14.09 5.33 -4.11
C LEU A 39 -15.17 4.31 -3.78
N ARG A 40 -15.51 3.45 -4.74
CA ARG A 40 -16.53 2.40 -4.59
C ARG A 40 -15.96 0.99 -4.56
N PHE A 41 -14.82 0.80 -5.21
CA PHE A 41 -14.17 -0.50 -5.38
C PHE A 41 -12.68 -0.33 -5.15
N LEU A 42 -12.11 -1.17 -4.29
CA LEU A 42 -10.67 -1.21 -4.03
C LEU A 42 -10.18 -2.65 -4.22
N CYS A 43 -9.23 -2.85 -5.13
CA CYS A 43 -8.61 -4.14 -5.37
C CYS A 43 -7.11 -4.05 -5.06
N ILE A 44 -6.66 -4.89 -4.15
CA ILE A 44 -5.27 -4.94 -3.65
C ILE A 44 -4.61 -6.31 -3.88
N ALA A 45 -5.25 -7.19 -4.66
CA ALA A 45 -4.87 -8.59 -4.80
C ALA A 45 -3.42 -8.79 -5.27
N ASN A 46 -2.87 -7.83 -6.03
CA ASN A 46 -1.53 -7.88 -6.57
C ASN A 46 -0.51 -7.01 -5.81
N ILE A 47 -0.94 -6.35 -4.73
CA ILE A 47 -0.03 -5.58 -3.88
C ILE A 47 0.62 -6.58 -2.91
N GLN A 48 1.88 -6.93 -3.18
CA GLN A 48 2.63 -7.82 -2.30
C GLN A 48 2.96 -7.10 -0.98
N GLY A 49 2.85 -7.80 0.15
CA GLY A 49 3.22 -7.26 1.45
C GLY A 49 2.32 -6.14 1.98
N HIS A 50 1.12 -5.92 1.42
CA HIS A 50 0.19 -4.92 1.95
C HIS A 50 -0.12 -5.17 3.43
N LYS A 51 -0.03 -4.12 4.25
CA LYS A 51 -0.29 -4.16 5.69
C LYS A 51 -1.68 -3.65 6.00
N ILE A 52 -2.70 -4.46 5.70
CA ILE A 52 -4.08 -4.13 6.07
C ILE A 52 -4.45 -4.97 7.28
N GLY A 53 -4.66 -4.30 8.41
CA GLY A 53 -5.24 -4.86 9.62
C GLY A 53 -6.62 -4.27 9.90
N TYR A 54 -7.15 -4.57 11.08
CA TYR A 54 -8.46 -4.08 11.53
C TYR A 54 -8.51 -2.54 11.60
N GLN A 55 -7.42 -1.89 12.02
CA GLN A 55 -7.35 -0.42 12.11
C GLN A 55 -7.46 0.24 10.74
N GLU A 56 -6.74 -0.28 9.74
CA GLU A 56 -6.83 0.18 8.36
C GLU A 56 -8.25 0.02 7.81
N LEU A 57 -8.90 -1.10 8.09
CA LEU A 57 -10.27 -1.36 7.66
C LEU A 57 -11.29 -0.42 8.31
N GLU A 58 -11.21 -0.20 9.62
CA GLU A 58 -12.09 0.73 10.32
C GLU A 58 -11.93 2.15 9.78
N TRP A 59 -10.68 2.57 9.54
CA TRP A 59 -10.40 3.86 8.93
C TRP A 59 -10.97 3.96 7.51
N MET A 60 -10.79 2.93 6.68
CA MET A 60 -11.36 2.90 5.33
C MET A 60 -12.89 3.03 5.37
N ARG A 61 -13.56 2.36 6.31
CA ARG A 61 -15.03 2.44 6.48
C ARG A 61 -15.49 3.85 6.88
N GLY A 62 -14.76 4.49 7.79
CA GLY A 62 -15.05 5.85 8.23
C GLY A 62 -14.75 6.91 7.17
N ASN A 63 -13.70 6.72 6.38
CA ASN A 63 -13.16 7.76 5.52
C ASN A 63 -13.58 7.65 4.05
N TRP A 64 -13.94 6.44 3.59
CA TRP A 64 -14.49 6.15 2.26
C TRP A 64 -15.90 5.56 2.36
N ALA A 65 -16.86 6.41 2.77
CA ALA A 65 -18.25 6.00 2.96
C ALA A 65 -18.95 5.42 1.70
N ALA A 66 -18.39 5.64 0.51
CA ALA A 66 -18.90 5.08 -0.74
C ALA A 66 -18.29 3.71 -1.10
N LEU A 67 -17.31 3.21 -0.34
CA LEU A 67 -16.61 1.96 -0.62
C LEU A 67 -17.53 0.78 -0.34
N ARG A 68 -17.81 -0.04 -1.37
CA ARG A 68 -18.71 -1.19 -1.29
C ARG A 68 -18.01 -2.54 -1.42
N ASP A 69 -16.83 -2.54 -2.02
CA ASP A 69 -16.14 -3.79 -2.34
C ASP A 69 -14.64 -3.61 -2.13
N LEU A 70 -14.08 -4.53 -1.33
CA LEU A 70 -12.67 -4.63 -1.03
C LEU A 70 -12.18 -6.03 -1.38
N ARG A 71 -11.31 -6.15 -2.39
CA ARG A 71 -10.82 -7.44 -2.90
C ARG A 71 -9.33 -7.59 -2.74
N GLY A 72 -8.88 -8.82 -2.54
CA GLY A 72 -7.46 -9.17 -2.54
C GLY A 72 -6.81 -9.20 -1.17
N VAL A 73 -7.59 -9.04 -0.10
CA VAL A 73 -7.18 -9.36 1.27
C VAL A 73 -6.97 -10.88 1.35
N ARG A 74 -5.81 -11.33 1.83
CA ARG A 74 -5.45 -12.76 1.86
C ARG A 74 -5.61 -13.41 3.24
N ASN A 75 -5.70 -12.61 4.30
CA ASN A 75 -5.87 -13.13 5.65
C ASN A 75 -7.35 -13.51 5.87
N GLN A 76 -7.61 -14.78 6.15
CA GLN A 76 -8.98 -15.30 6.31
C GLN A 76 -9.79 -14.55 7.38
N LYS A 77 -9.19 -14.23 8.54
CA LYS A 77 -9.89 -13.49 9.61
C LYS A 77 -10.29 -12.08 9.18
N ILE A 78 -9.51 -11.48 8.30
CA ILE A 78 -9.79 -10.15 7.75
C ILE A 78 -10.88 -10.25 6.69
N VAL A 79 -10.87 -11.30 5.86
CA VAL A 79 -11.93 -11.57 4.89
C VAL A 79 -13.28 -11.77 5.59
N GLU A 80 -13.31 -12.61 6.64
CA GLU A 80 -14.50 -12.82 7.47
C GLU A 80 -14.98 -11.51 8.09
N TRP A 81 -14.07 -10.72 8.66
CA TRP A 81 -14.42 -9.42 9.23
C TRP A 81 -15.02 -8.46 8.20
N VAL A 82 -14.44 -8.38 7.00
CA VAL A 82 -14.95 -7.53 5.91
C VAL A 82 -16.35 -7.99 5.51
N TYR A 83 -16.58 -9.28 5.39
CA TYR A 83 -17.91 -9.83 5.07
C TYR A 83 -18.95 -9.44 6.13
N ASP A 84 -18.60 -9.50 7.41
CA ASP A 84 -19.52 -9.22 8.51
C ASP A 84 -19.78 -7.72 8.75
N HIS A 85 -18.84 -6.84 8.41
CA HIS A 85 -18.85 -5.43 8.85
C HIS A 85 -18.87 -4.40 7.71
N TRP A 86 -18.71 -4.83 6.46
CA TRP A 86 -18.74 -3.95 5.30
C TRP A 86 -20.13 -3.91 4.68
N PRO A 87 -20.73 -2.73 4.46
CA PRO A 87 -22.06 -2.63 3.88
C PRO A 87 -22.08 -3.04 2.41
N GLU A 88 -23.15 -3.74 2.00
CA GLU A 88 -23.49 -4.06 0.59
C GLU A 88 -23.69 -2.80 -0.29
#